data_AF-A0A917X8U8-F1
#
_entry.id   AF-A0A917X8U8-F1
#
_cell.length_a   1.000
_cell.length_b   1.000
_cell.length_c   1.000
_cell.angle_alpha   90.00
_cell.angle_beta   90.00
_cell.angle_gamma   90.00
#
_symmetry.space_group_name_H-M   'P 1'
#
loop_
_entity.id
_entity.type
_entity.pdbx_description
1 polymer ?
#
loop_
_entity_poly.entity_id
_entity_poly.type
_entity_poly.pdbx_seq_one_letter_code
_entity_poly.pdbx_strand_id
1 'polypeptide(L)'
;MAPSGPPLAPHSALARFRVRGSGPGFAIGGAACIYSSEVTDTLQPTGPVSPRLAVALARARERREGRGRRMQPVLWGVMAAIAVQSLHASPAPGVRGRHLAVTLVLVGCLLPMAAVASNRWPLTGRPARCLVFCVLVDGFGFALGILQPGSMSTLPPSVVVLTAFLILERRAATVLAVVVMGCLTGAAAAGLDGGTDNFLHQVLFGVILAVVGIVVRQSIINEVAVTVLLAQLEDAREAETEAAALAERTRIAQDLHDVLAHTLSGLAVQLQAARRMARRDQASGDLRGLLDRAGELVKEGVADARRAVRALRGERVPSLERLPELVERYRVDLELDVTLSVIGPHRELRPDVGEALYRGVQEALTNTVRYARDAQATVTLVYEPRATVLTVEDRRTGPGPARSALVEGSGLGLTGMRERVTGAGGTLHAGPTADGWEVRMEIPA
;
A
#
# COMPACT_ATOMS: atom_id res chain seq x y z
N MET A 1 25.48 24.94 16.26
CA MET A 1 25.47 23.45 16.33
C MET A 1 24.08 23.03 16.78
N ALA A 2 23.21 22.66 15.84
CA ALA A 2 21.87 22.15 16.13
C ALA A 2 21.91 20.61 16.06
N PRO A 3 21.29 19.87 17.01
CA PRO A 3 21.26 18.42 16.93
C PRO A 3 20.20 17.98 15.92
N SER A 4 20.64 17.18 14.96
CA SER A 4 19.83 16.51 13.95
C SER A 4 18.90 15.47 14.60
N GLY A 5 17.58 15.69 14.50
CA GLY A 5 16.59 14.67 14.83
C GLY A 5 16.61 13.51 13.81
N PRO A 6 16.13 12.31 14.19
CA PRO A 6 16.12 11.15 13.31
C PRO A 6 15.09 11.33 12.17
N PRO A 7 15.31 10.72 11.00
CA PRO A 7 14.41 10.90 9.86
C PRO A 7 13.08 10.20 10.11
N LEU A 8 11.99 10.93 9.87
CA LEU A 8 10.63 10.39 9.77
C LEU A 8 10.59 9.32 8.67
N ALA A 9 10.20 8.10 9.03
CA ALA A 9 9.96 7.03 8.08
C ALA A 9 8.76 7.39 7.17
N PRO A 10 8.88 7.28 5.84
CA PRO A 10 7.76 7.54 4.96
C PRO A 10 6.75 6.39 5.03
N HIS A 11 5.53 6.69 5.50
CA HIS A 11 4.32 5.89 5.27
C HIS A 11 3.92 5.98 3.79
N SER A 12 4.74 5.41 2.91
CA SER A 12 4.39 5.17 1.52
C SER A 12 4.59 3.68 1.25
N ALA A 13 3.55 2.90 1.52
CA ALA A 13 3.43 1.54 0.98
C ALA A 13 3.12 1.61 -0.53
N LEU A 14 4.02 2.25 -1.29
CA LEU A 14 4.08 2.06 -2.73
C LEU A 14 4.44 0.59 -2.94
N ALA A 15 3.61 -0.12 -3.72
CA ALA A 15 3.86 -1.48 -4.12
C ALA A 15 5.24 -1.56 -4.80
N ARG A 16 6.26 -2.00 -4.06
CA ARG A 16 7.55 -2.35 -4.65
C ARG A 16 7.37 -3.70 -5.32
N PHE A 17 7.67 -3.79 -6.61
CA PHE A 17 7.76 -5.08 -7.27
C PHE A 17 9.13 -5.68 -6.98
N ARG A 18 9.16 -6.87 -6.36
CA ARG A 18 10.40 -7.64 -6.18
C ARG A 18 10.49 -8.68 -7.28
N VAL A 19 11.41 -8.49 -8.21
CA VAL A 19 11.83 -9.54 -9.14
C VAL A 19 12.52 -10.63 -8.31
N ARG A 20 12.04 -11.87 -8.39
CA ARG A 20 12.65 -13.01 -7.69
C ARG A 20 14.02 -13.28 -8.31
N GLY A 21 15.11 -12.83 -7.66
CA GLY A 21 16.47 -13.16 -8.08
C GLY A 21 17.58 -12.13 -7.81
N SER A 22 17.30 -10.90 -7.36
CA SER A 22 18.34 -9.89 -7.14
C SER A 22 18.45 -9.44 -5.68
N GLY A 23 19.67 -9.52 -5.16
CA GLY A 23 20.09 -8.91 -3.88
C GLY A 23 20.01 -7.38 -3.91
N PRO A 24 20.30 -6.71 -2.77
CA PRO A 24 19.99 -5.31 -2.58
C PRO A 24 20.98 -4.42 -3.35
N GLY A 25 20.52 -3.78 -4.42
CA GLY A 25 21.30 -2.82 -5.19
C GLY A 25 20.49 -2.27 -6.37
N PHE A 26 20.06 -1.02 -6.26
CA PHE A 26 19.27 -0.32 -7.26
C PHE A 26 20.17 0.09 -8.45
N ALA A 27 19.76 -0.21 -9.68
CA ALA A 27 20.17 0.52 -10.87
C ALA A 27 19.06 0.41 -11.92
N ILE A 28 18.39 1.53 -12.21
CA ILE A 28 17.59 1.70 -13.42
C ILE A 28 18.61 1.85 -14.56
N GLY A 29 19.14 0.71 -15.01
CA GLY A 29 20.02 0.57 -16.16
C GLY A 29 19.26 -0.19 -17.24
N GLY A 30 19.30 0.32 -18.48
CA GLY A 30 18.59 -0.26 -19.61
C GLY A 30 18.82 -1.77 -19.78
N ALA A 31 17.82 -2.44 -20.35
CA ALA A 31 17.78 -3.86 -20.72
C ALA A 31 17.08 -4.85 -19.75
N ALA A 32 16.06 -4.42 -19.01
CA ALA A 32 15.08 -5.37 -18.46
C ALA A 32 13.98 -5.66 -19.50
N CYS A 33 14.22 -6.65 -20.36
CA CYS A 33 13.22 -7.20 -21.26
C CYS A 33 12.06 -7.82 -20.45
N ILE A 34 10.92 -7.15 -20.49
CA ILE A 34 9.69 -7.54 -19.81
C ILE A 34 9.11 -8.81 -20.48
N TYR A 35 9.18 -9.93 -19.75
CA TYR A 35 8.69 -11.26 -20.11
C TYR A 35 7.15 -11.30 -20.21
N SER A 36 6.58 -11.74 -21.34
CA SER A 36 5.11 -11.77 -21.55
C SER A 36 4.39 -12.98 -20.92
N SER A 37 5.12 -13.98 -20.41
CA SER A 37 4.56 -15.00 -19.50
C SER A 37 4.61 -14.57 -18.04
N GLU A 38 5.52 -13.64 -17.70
CA GLU A 38 5.77 -13.26 -16.32
C GLU A 38 4.97 -12.04 -15.86
N VAL A 39 4.58 -11.08 -16.71
CA VAL A 39 3.86 -9.87 -16.22
C VAL A 39 2.59 -10.21 -15.43
N THR A 40 1.88 -11.31 -15.71
CA THR A 40 0.70 -11.71 -14.92
C THR A 40 0.99 -12.62 -13.73
N ASP A 41 2.15 -13.28 -13.68
CA ASP A 41 2.53 -14.25 -12.62
C ASP A 41 3.70 -13.79 -11.73
N THR A 42 4.52 -12.84 -12.18
CA THR A 42 5.66 -12.21 -11.47
C THR A 42 5.33 -10.82 -10.95
N LEU A 43 4.28 -10.16 -11.45
CA LEU A 43 3.60 -9.13 -10.67
C LEU A 43 2.74 -9.85 -9.62
N GLN A 44 3.39 -10.65 -8.75
CA GLN A 44 2.85 -10.91 -7.44
C GLN A 44 3.15 -9.66 -6.62
N PRO A 45 2.17 -8.80 -6.37
CA PRO A 45 2.38 -7.63 -5.53
C PRO A 45 2.91 -8.14 -4.19
N THR A 46 4.10 -7.69 -3.81
CA THR A 46 4.72 -8.08 -2.53
C THR A 46 4.10 -7.31 -1.35
N GLY A 47 2.91 -6.76 -1.56
CA GLY A 47 2.13 -5.92 -0.65
C GLY A 47 0.65 -6.02 -0.98
N PRO A 48 -0.23 -5.39 -0.17
CA PRO A 48 -1.67 -5.47 -0.38
C PRO A 48 -2.06 -4.89 -1.74
N VAL A 49 -2.83 -5.66 -2.50
CA VAL A 49 -3.32 -5.28 -3.83
C VAL A 49 -4.58 -4.45 -3.66
N SER A 50 -4.65 -3.27 -4.28
CA SER A 50 -5.92 -2.55 -4.33
C SER A 50 -6.96 -3.35 -5.13
N PRO A 51 -8.26 -3.24 -4.79
CA PRO A 51 -9.33 -3.88 -5.55
C PRO A 51 -9.30 -3.49 -7.04
N ARG A 52 -8.94 -2.24 -7.35
CA ARG A 52 -8.82 -1.76 -8.74
C ARG A 52 -7.69 -2.42 -9.49
N LEU A 53 -6.51 -2.54 -8.88
CA LEU A 53 -5.39 -3.23 -9.48
C LEU A 53 -5.72 -4.72 -9.71
N ALA A 54 -6.42 -5.36 -8.77
CA ALA A 54 -6.89 -6.74 -8.93
C ALA A 54 -7.85 -6.89 -10.12
N VAL A 55 -8.81 -5.97 -10.27
CA VAL A 55 -9.73 -5.95 -11.43
C VAL A 55 -8.99 -5.68 -12.74
N ALA A 56 -8.01 -4.76 -12.75
CA ALA A 56 -7.21 -4.46 -13.94
C ALA A 56 -6.42 -5.70 -14.40
N LEU A 57 -5.78 -6.41 -13.47
CA LEU A 57 -5.07 -7.65 -13.76
C LEU A 57 -5.99 -8.78 -14.22
N ALA A 58 -7.19 -8.90 -13.62
CA ALA A 58 -8.19 -9.88 -14.04
C ALA A 58 -8.67 -9.61 -15.48
N ARG A 59 -8.98 -8.36 -15.81
CA ARG A 59 -9.35 -7.94 -17.18
C ARG A 59 -8.22 -8.18 -18.18
N ALA A 60 -6.96 -7.92 -17.79
CA ALA A 60 -5.81 -8.19 -18.63
C ALA A 60 -5.67 -9.69 -18.96
N ARG A 61 -5.90 -10.57 -17.97
CA ARG A 61 -5.93 -12.03 -18.17
C ARG A 61 -7.05 -12.46 -19.09
N GLU A 62 -8.26 -11.97 -18.87
CA GLU A 62 -9.43 -12.29 -19.70
C GLU A 62 -9.23 -11.86 -21.17
N ARG A 63 -8.70 -10.64 -21.41
CA ARG A 63 -8.37 -10.17 -22.76
C ARG A 63 -7.34 -11.05 -23.45
N ARG A 64 -6.33 -11.54 -22.71
CA ARG A 64 -5.30 -12.45 -23.25
C ARG A 64 -5.92 -13.76 -23.73
N GLU A 65 -6.78 -14.38 -22.91
CA GLU A 65 -7.48 -15.61 -23.27
C GLU A 65 -8.42 -15.40 -24.46
N GLY A 66 -9.15 -14.29 -24.47
CA GLY A 66 -10.01 -13.89 -25.59
C GLY A 66 -9.24 -13.70 -26.89
N ARG A 67 -8.05 -13.09 -26.85
CA ARG A 67 -7.18 -12.90 -28.02
C ARG A 67 -6.67 -14.21 -28.58
N GLY A 68 -6.28 -15.16 -27.71
CA GLY A 68 -5.91 -16.52 -28.12
C GLY A 68 -7.03 -17.22 -28.88
N ARG A 69 -8.27 -17.14 -28.37
CA ARG A 69 -9.47 -17.65 -29.05
C ARG A 69 -9.72 -16.98 -30.40
N ARG A 70 -9.54 -15.66 -30.51
CA ARG A 70 -9.68 -14.93 -31.79
C ARG A 70 -8.61 -15.28 -32.83
N MET A 71 -7.43 -15.72 -32.41
CA MET A 71 -6.35 -16.13 -33.32
C MET A 71 -6.47 -17.59 -33.80
N GLN A 72 -7.29 -18.43 -33.15
CA GLN A 72 -7.54 -19.83 -33.59
C GLN A 72 -7.98 -19.96 -35.06
N PRO A 73 -8.97 -19.20 -35.58
CA PRO A 73 -9.38 -19.32 -36.98
C PRO A 73 -8.25 -18.97 -37.96
N VAL A 74 -7.36 -18.04 -37.60
CA VAL A 74 -6.19 -17.70 -38.42
C VAL A 74 -5.25 -18.90 -38.54
N LEU A 75 -4.97 -19.59 -37.43
CA LEU A 75 -4.10 -20.76 -37.44
C LEU A 75 -4.72 -21.92 -38.23
N TRP A 76 -6.03 -22.12 -38.14
CA TRP A 76 -6.76 -23.07 -38.99
C TRP A 76 -6.71 -22.70 -40.46
N GLY A 77 -6.85 -21.41 -40.80
CA GLY A 77 -6.71 -20.89 -42.16
C GLY A 77 -5.31 -21.13 -42.75
N VAL A 78 -4.25 -20.90 -41.97
CA VAL A 78 -2.87 -21.17 -42.39
C VAL A 78 -2.64 -22.66 -42.63
N MET A 79 -3.15 -23.54 -41.75
CA MET A 79 -3.08 -24.99 -41.96
C MET A 79 -3.82 -25.43 -43.22
N ALA A 80 -5.02 -24.88 -43.46
CA ALA A 80 -5.79 -25.15 -44.67
C ALA A 80 -5.03 -24.70 -45.93
N ALA A 81 -4.39 -23.52 -45.90
CA ALA A 81 -3.57 -23.02 -46.99
C ALA A 81 -2.38 -23.95 -47.28
N ILE A 82 -1.65 -24.40 -46.25
CA ILE A 82 -0.55 -25.38 -46.40
C ILE A 82 -1.05 -26.69 -47.02
N ALA A 83 -2.17 -27.22 -46.54
CA ALA A 83 -2.75 -28.46 -47.04
C ALA A 83 -3.20 -28.35 -48.51
N VAL A 84 -3.95 -27.28 -48.85
CA VAL A 84 -4.41 -27.02 -50.22
C VAL A 84 -3.21 -26.84 -51.15
N GLN A 85 -2.22 -26.05 -50.76
CA GLN A 85 -1.04 -25.84 -51.60
C GLN A 85 -0.26 -27.15 -51.84
N SER A 86 -0.13 -28.00 -50.82
CA SER A 86 0.53 -29.30 -50.96
C SER A 86 -0.21 -30.22 -51.94
N LEU A 87 -1.55 -30.15 -52.01
CA LEU A 87 -2.35 -30.91 -52.98
C LEU A 87 -2.12 -30.45 -54.43
N HIS A 88 -1.86 -29.15 -54.65
CA HIS A 88 -1.58 -28.59 -55.97
C HIS A 88 -0.11 -28.71 -56.39
N ALA A 89 0.79 -29.05 -55.47
CA ALA A 89 2.21 -29.23 -55.75
C ALA A 89 2.52 -30.64 -56.28
N SER A 90 3.58 -30.75 -57.09
CA SER A 90 4.06 -32.03 -57.63
C SER A 90 5.34 -32.47 -56.92
N PRO A 91 5.40 -33.68 -56.35
CA PRO A 91 4.37 -34.72 -56.29
C PRO A 91 3.31 -34.43 -55.21
N ALA A 92 2.03 -34.65 -55.51
CA ALA A 92 0.95 -34.46 -54.54
C ALA A 92 0.95 -35.54 -53.42
N PRO A 93 0.33 -35.30 -52.25
CA PRO A 93 0.14 -36.31 -51.22
C PRO A 93 -0.55 -37.57 -51.77
N GLY A 94 -0.08 -38.76 -51.36
CA GLY A 94 -0.66 -40.04 -51.77
C GLY A 94 -0.23 -41.20 -50.88
N VAL A 95 -0.46 -42.44 -51.35
CA VAL A 95 -0.30 -43.66 -50.52
C VAL A 95 0.87 -44.57 -50.92
N ARG A 96 1.60 -44.24 -51.99
CA ARG A 96 2.72 -45.07 -52.49
C ARG A 96 3.94 -44.22 -52.85
N GLY A 97 5.13 -44.76 -52.61
CA GLY A 97 6.41 -44.16 -53.00
C GLY A 97 6.62 -42.75 -52.44
N ARG A 98 7.12 -41.83 -53.28
CA ARG A 98 7.39 -40.43 -52.89
C ARG A 98 6.15 -39.68 -52.43
N HIS A 99 4.96 -40.04 -52.95
CA HIS A 99 3.69 -39.45 -52.53
C HIS A 99 3.32 -39.80 -51.08
N LEU A 100 3.68 -41.00 -50.60
CA LEU A 100 3.48 -41.39 -49.20
C LEU A 100 4.38 -40.57 -48.27
N ALA A 101 5.64 -40.32 -48.67
CA ALA A 101 6.55 -39.46 -47.92
C ALA A 101 5.98 -38.05 -47.76
N VAL A 102 5.43 -37.45 -48.84
CA VAL A 102 4.76 -36.14 -48.77
C VAL A 102 3.60 -36.17 -47.77
N THR A 103 2.74 -37.19 -47.80
CA THR A 103 1.62 -37.32 -46.85
C THR A 103 2.10 -37.37 -45.40
N LEU A 104 3.13 -38.18 -45.11
CA LEU A 104 3.66 -38.32 -43.75
C LEU A 104 4.27 -37.01 -43.24
N VAL A 105 5.03 -36.31 -44.08
CA VAL A 105 5.64 -35.03 -43.72
C VAL A 105 4.59 -33.92 -43.57
N LEU A 106 3.58 -33.88 -44.45
CA LEU A 106 2.45 -32.94 -44.35
C LEU A 106 1.68 -33.15 -43.04
N VAL A 107 1.36 -34.40 -42.70
CA VAL A 107 0.71 -34.73 -41.42
C VAL A 107 1.61 -34.34 -40.25
N GLY A 108 2.91 -34.61 -40.32
CA GLY A 108 3.90 -34.22 -39.32
C GLY A 108 3.98 -32.70 -39.09
N CYS A 109 3.79 -31.90 -40.14
CA CYS A 109 3.73 -30.43 -40.05
C CYS A 109 2.39 -29.93 -39.47
N LEU A 110 1.27 -30.49 -39.92
CA LEU A 110 -0.07 -30.02 -39.55
C LEU A 110 -0.49 -30.46 -38.14
N LEU A 111 -0.06 -31.63 -37.67
CA LEU A 111 -0.43 -32.17 -36.36
C LEU A 111 -0.01 -31.29 -35.17
N PRO A 112 1.25 -30.80 -35.05
CA PRO A 112 1.62 -29.87 -34.00
C PRO A 112 0.88 -28.54 -34.11
N MET A 113 0.63 -28.04 -35.32
CA MET A 113 -0.16 -26.81 -35.55
C MET A 113 -1.62 -27.00 -35.10
N ALA A 114 -2.23 -28.15 -35.39
CA ALA A 114 -3.58 -28.49 -34.96
C ALA A 114 -3.66 -28.69 -33.44
N ALA A 115 -2.62 -29.24 -32.81
CA ALA A 115 -2.54 -29.36 -31.36
C ALA A 115 -2.49 -27.99 -30.66
N VAL A 116 -1.80 -27.01 -31.25
CA VAL A 116 -1.80 -25.62 -30.78
C VAL A 116 -3.15 -24.95 -31.04
N ALA A 117 -3.72 -25.09 -32.25
CA ALA A 117 -4.99 -24.50 -32.63
C ALA A 117 -6.17 -24.99 -31.76
N SER A 118 -6.17 -26.28 -31.43
CA SER A 118 -7.15 -26.92 -30.54
C SER A 118 -6.87 -26.71 -29.05
N ASN A 119 -5.85 -25.92 -28.70
CA ASN A 119 -5.41 -25.65 -27.32
C ASN A 119 -5.02 -26.93 -26.53
N ARG A 120 -4.73 -28.04 -27.22
CA ARG A 120 -4.22 -29.28 -26.60
C ARG A 120 -2.73 -29.19 -26.29
N TRP A 121 -2.01 -28.29 -26.96
CA TRP A 121 -0.60 -28.01 -26.76
C TRP A 121 -0.37 -26.51 -26.47
N PRO A 122 -0.63 -26.03 -25.24
CA PRO A 122 -0.41 -24.63 -24.91
C PRO A 122 1.09 -24.31 -24.88
N LEU A 123 1.49 -23.38 -25.75
CA LEU A 123 2.88 -22.88 -25.88
C LEU A 123 3.21 -21.78 -24.85
N THR A 124 2.19 -21.11 -24.35
CA THR A 124 2.33 -19.99 -23.42
C THR A 124 2.91 -20.44 -22.07
N GLY A 125 3.95 -19.74 -21.60
CA GLY A 125 4.58 -20.00 -20.29
C GLY A 125 5.49 -21.21 -20.21
N ARG A 126 5.75 -21.91 -21.33
CA ARG A 126 6.63 -23.08 -21.39
C ARG A 126 7.57 -23.01 -22.60
N PRO A 127 8.74 -22.34 -22.50
CA PRO A 127 9.62 -22.10 -23.64
C PRO A 127 10.11 -23.39 -24.30
N ALA A 128 10.29 -24.47 -23.53
CA ALA A 128 10.63 -25.80 -24.06
C ALA A 128 9.56 -26.34 -25.04
N ARG A 129 8.27 -26.15 -24.74
CA ARG A 129 7.18 -26.57 -25.64
C ARG A 129 7.14 -25.74 -26.91
N CYS A 130 7.46 -24.45 -26.82
CA CYS A 130 7.60 -23.57 -27.96
C CYS A 130 8.77 -23.99 -28.85
N LEU A 131 9.93 -24.29 -28.26
CA LEU A 131 11.10 -24.78 -29.00
C LEU A 131 10.80 -26.09 -29.72
N VAL A 132 10.17 -27.06 -29.05
CA VAL A 132 9.77 -28.33 -29.67
C VAL A 132 8.80 -28.10 -30.83
N PHE A 133 7.80 -27.23 -30.64
CA PHE A 133 6.87 -26.86 -31.71
C PHE A 133 7.61 -26.24 -32.91
N CYS A 134 8.51 -25.29 -32.66
CA CYS A 134 9.29 -24.64 -33.71
C CYS A 134 10.16 -25.65 -34.47
N VAL A 135 10.86 -26.54 -33.77
CA VAL A 135 11.72 -27.57 -34.40
C VAL A 135 10.91 -28.56 -35.23
N LEU A 136 9.74 -29.00 -34.74
CA LEU A 136 8.88 -29.92 -35.48
C LEU A 136 8.33 -29.26 -36.75
N VAL A 137 7.71 -28.09 -36.63
CA VAL A 137 7.07 -27.40 -37.76
C VAL A 137 8.12 -26.99 -38.80
N ASP A 138 9.28 -26.49 -38.36
CA ASP A 138 10.37 -26.13 -39.26
C ASP A 138 10.98 -27.35 -39.95
N GLY A 139 11.28 -28.41 -39.20
CA GLY A 139 11.86 -29.64 -39.75
C GLY A 139 10.95 -30.34 -40.75
N PHE A 140 9.64 -30.45 -40.47
CA PHE A 140 8.69 -30.99 -41.44
C PHE A 140 8.45 -30.04 -42.62
N GLY A 141 8.41 -28.72 -42.38
CA GLY A 141 8.33 -27.73 -43.46
C GLY A 141 9.52 -27.78 -44.42
N PHE A 142 10.71 -27.96 -43.88
CA PHE A 142 11.95 -28.14 -44.63
C PHE A 142 11.92 -29.42 -45.48
N ALA A 143 11.50 -30.54 -44.88
CA ALA A 143 11.33 -31.79 -45.60
C ALA A 143 10.25 -31.70 -46.71
N LEU A 144 9.20 -30.91 -46.50
CA LEU A 144 8.20 -30.62 -47.54
C LEU A 144 8.82 -29.86 -48.72
N GLY A 145 9.68 -28.87 -48.48
CA GLY A 145 10.39 -28.15 -49.54
C GLY A 145 11.23 -29.07 -50.43
N ILE A 146 11.99 -29.97 -49.82
CA ILE A 146 12.80 -30.96 -50.54
C ILE A 146 11.92 -31.92 -51.37
N LEU A 147 10.80 -32.38 -50.79
CA LEU A 147 9.93 -33.35 -51.44
C LEU A 147 9.05 -32.74 -52.53
N GLN A 148 8.63 -31.49 -52.36
CA GLN A 148 7.77 -30.73 -53.29
C GLN A 148 8.44 -29.39 -53.69
N PRO A 149 9.47 -29.43 -54.55
CA PRO A 149 10.13 -28.20 -55.03
C PRO A 149 9.12 -27.29 -55.75
N GLY A 150 9.14 -25.99 -55.44
CA GLY A 150 8.19 -25.01 -56.01
C GLY A 150 6.82 -24.95 -55.33
N SER A 151 6.57 -25.76 -54.29
CA SER A 151 5.47 -25.54 -53.36
C SER A 151 5.74 -24.31 -52.48
N MET A 152 4.72 -23.77 -51.78
CA MET A 152 4.92 -22.72 -50.77
C MET A 152 5.47 -23.31 -49.45
N SER A 153 6.59 -24.03 -49.54
CA SER A 153 7.36 -24.57 -48.41
C SER A 153 7.86 -23.48 -47.44
N THR A 154 7.73 -22.22 -47.81
CA THR A 154 8.06 -21.04 -47.01
C THR A 154 7.05 -20.74 -45.89
N LEU A 155 5.83 -21.29 -45.95
CA LEU A 155 4.78 -21.02 -44.96
C LEU A 155 5.10 -21.58 -43.55
N PRO A 156 5.51 -22.85 -43.36
CA PRO A 156 5.83 -23.36 -42.02
C PRO A 156 6.95 -22.60 -41.29
N PRO A 157 8.11 -22.30 -41.92
CA PRO A 157 9.15 -21.48 -41.30
C PRO A 157 8.67 -20.07 -40.91
N SER A 158 7.79 -19.47 -41.72
CA SER A 158 7.22 -18.16 -41.43
C SER A 158 6.31 -18.19 -40.17
N VAL A 159 5.53 -19.26 -39.98
CA VAL A 159 4.74 -19.50 -38.76
C VAL A 159 5.66 -19.67 -37.55
N VAL A 160 6.79 -20.35 -37.72
CA VAL A 160 7.80 -20.52 -36.67
C VAL A 160 8.38 -19.17 -36.25
N VAL A 161 8.75 -18.30 -37.20
CA VAL A 161 9.23 -16.94 -36.91
C VAL A 161 8.18 -16.12 -36.18
N LEU A 162 6.94 -16.09 -36.67
CA LEU A 162 5.85 -15.36 -36.01
C LEU A 162 5.64 -15.85 -34.56
N THR A 163 5.59 -17.17 -34.38
CA THR A 163 5.37 -17.80 -33.06
C THR A 163 6.54 -17.51 -32.11
N ALA A 164 7.78 -17.54 -32.61
CA ALA A 164 8.97 -17.22 -31.84
C ALA A 164 8.92 -15.78 -31.31
N PHE A 165 8.58 -14.79 -32.15
CA PHE A 165 8.51 -13.39 -31.72
C PHE A 165 7.33 -13.08 -30.80
N LEU A 166 6.23 -13.84 -30.90
CA LEU A 166 5.08 -13.74 -29.99
C LEU A 166 5.36 -14.31 -28.60
N ILE A 167 6.17 -15.38 -28.50
CA ILE A 167 6.27 -16.20 -27.27
C ILE A 167 7.66 -16.15 -26.62
N LEU A 168 8.74 -16.32 -27.40
CA LEU A 168 10.11 -16.41 -26.86
C LEU A 168 10.66 -15.02 -26.54
N GLU A 169 11.71 -14.94 -25.73
CA GLU A 169 12.43 -13.68 -25.52
C GLU A 169 12.99 -13.11 -26.82
N ARG A 170 13.13 -11.78 -26.92
CA ARG A 170 13.62 -11.12 -28.14
C ARG A 170 14.94 -11.72 -28.63
N ARG A 171 15.89 -12.00 -27.73
CA ARG A 171 17.18 -12.61 -28.07
C ARG A 171 17.02 -14.04 -28.60
N ALA A 172 16.28 -14.89 -27.90
CA ALA A 172 16.01 -16.26 -28.32
C ALA A 172 15.24 -16.32 -29.65
N ALA A 173 14.24 -15.45 -29.82
CA ALA A 173 13.48 -15.32 -31.07
C ALA A 173 14.36 -14.86 -32.23
N THR A 174 15.26 -13.89 -32.03
CA THR A 174 16.21 -13.48 -33.07
C THR A 174 17.18 -14.58 -33.45
N VAL A 175 17.72 -15.32 -32.47
CA VAL A 175 18.62 -16.45 -32.74
C VAL A 175 17.88 -17.53 -33.53
N LEU A 176 16.67 -17.91 -33.08
CA LEU A 176 15.87 -18.92 -33.76
C LEU A 176 15.49 -18.48 -35.18
N ALA A 177 15.08 -17.23 -35.38
CA ALA A 177 14.75 -16.71 -36.71
C ALA A 177 15.99 -16.70 -37.63
N VAL A 178 17.16 -16.31 -37.13
CA VAL A 178 18.41 -16.35 -37.92
C VAL A 178 18.79 -17.79 -38.26
N VAL A 179 18.64 -18.74 -37.34
CA VAL A 179 18.91 -20.16 -37.59
C VAL A 179 17.96 -20.72 -38.64
N VAL A 180 16.64 -20.51 -38.47
CA VAL A 180 15.60 -20.95 -39.42
C VAL A 180 15.85 -20.37 -40.81
N MET A 181 16.03 -19.05 -40.90
CA MET A 181 16.30 -18.39 -42.18
C MET A 181 17.64 -18.83 -42.79
N GLY A 182 18.68 -19.03 -41.97
CA GLY A 182 19.99 -19.51 -42.41
C GLY A 182 19.95 -20.93 -42.98
N CYS A 183 19.22 -21.85 -42.32
CA CYS A 183 19.02 -23.21 -42.81
C CYS A 183 18.32 -23.23 -44.18
N LEU A 184 17.28 -22.41 -44.34
CA LEU A 184 16.56 -22.27 -45.61
C LEU A 184 17.46 -21.68 -46.71
N THR A 185 18.21 -20.64 -46.38
CA THR A 185 19.17 -20.00 -47.30
C THR A 185 20.22 -21.01 -47.77
N GLY A 186 20.78 -21.79 -46.83
CA GLY A 186 21.78 -22.80 -47.13
C GLY A 186 21.24 -23.92 -48.02
N ALA A 187 19.99 -24.34 -47.82
CA ALA A 187 19.35 -25.36 -48.65
C ALA A 187 19.05 -24.85 -50.07
N ALA A 188 18.58 -23.61 -50.20
CA ALA A 188 18.40 -22.97 -51.50
C ALA A 188 19.74 -22.86 -52.25
N ALA A 189 20.81 -22.44 -51.58
CA ALA A 189 22.15 -22.34 -52.15
C ALA A 189 22.74 -23.71 -52.54
N ALA A 190 22.41 -24.77 -51.81
CA ALA A 190 22.79 -26.15 -52.14
C ALA A 190 21.97 -26.76 -53.30
N GLY A 191 21.02 -26.02 -53.88
CA GLY A 191 20.15 -26.49 -54.96
C GLY A 191 19.09 -27.48 -54.50
N LEU A 192 18.83 -27.58 -53.20
CA LEU A 192 17.85 -28.51 -52.62
C LEU A 192 16.40 -28.01 -52.71
N ASP A 193 16.19 -26.71 -52.98
CA ASP A 193 14.87 -26.05 -52.88
C ASP A 193 14.49 -25.19 -54.10
N GLY A 194 14.59 -25.75 -55.31
CA GLY A 194 13.89 -25.22 -56.50
C GLY A 194 14.39 -23.90 -57.12
N GLY A 195 15.43 -23.25 -56.57
CA GLY A 195 16.14 -22.11 -57.19
C GLY A 195 16.27 -20.85 -56.32
N THR A 196 17.08 -19.89 -56.76
CA THR A 196 17.44 -18.67 -56.00
C THR A 196 16.35 -17.59 -55.99
N ASP A 197 15.39 -17.63 -56.92
CA ASP A 197 14.36 -16.58 -57.06
C ASP A 197 13.38 -16.53 -55.86
N ASN A 198 13.22 -17.64 -55.14
CA ASN A 198 12.39 -17.70 -53.93
C ASN A 198 13.06 -17.11 -52.67
N PHE A 199 14.37 -16.88 -52.71
CA PHE A 199 15.13 -16.46 -51.54
C PHE A 199 14.69 -15.08 -51.02
N LEU A 200 14.59 -14.10 -51.91
CA LEU A 200 14.21 -12.73 -51.53
C LEU A 200 12.80 -12.68 -50.96
N HIS A 201 11.86 -13.42 -51.56
CA HIS A 201 10.47 -13.51 -51.08
C HIS A 201 10.40 -14.15 -49.70
N GLN A 202 11.17 -15.21 -49.45
CA GLN A 202 11.19 -15.90 -48.17
C GLN A 202 11.78 -15.03 -47.05
N VAL A 203 12.89 -14.32 -47.32
CA VAL A 203 13.49 -13.39 -46.36
C VAL A 203 12.55 -12.24 -46.07
N LEU A 204 11.95 -11.62 -47.09
CA LEU A 204 11.03 -10.51 -46.91
C LEU A 204 9.80 -10.94 -46.10
N PHE A 205 9.23 -12.10 -46.39
CA PHE A 205 8.06 -12.62 -45.66
C PHE A 205 8.40 -12.96 -44.21
N GLY A 206 9.56 -13.58 -43.95
CA GLY A 206 10.05 -13.84 -42.60
C GLY A 206 10.26 -12.56 -41.80
N VAL A 207 10.84 -11.52 -42.41
CA VAL A 207 11.02 -10.20 -41.79
C VAL A 207 9.67 -9.55 -41.49
N ILE A 208 8.71 -9.58 -42.43
CA ILE A 208 7.36 -9.05 -42.21
C ILE A 208 6.71 -9.73 -41.00
N LEU A 209 6.76 -11.07 -40.91
CA LEU A 209 6.17 -11.78 -39.78
C LEU A 209 6.91 -11.56 -38.47
N ALA A 210 8.24 -11.37 -38.50
CA ALA A 210 9.00 -10.95 -37.33
C ALA A 210 8.53 -9.57 -36.84
N VAL A 211 8.38 -8.59 -37.74
CA VAL A 211 7.88 -7.25 -37.42
C VAL A 211 6.44 -7.32 -36.88
N VAL A 212 5.55 -8.08 -37.53
CA VAL A 212 4.18 -8.29 -37.05
C VAL A 212 4.19 -8.90 -35.65
N GLY A 213 5.00 -9.93 -35.40
CA GLY A 213 5.16 -10.56 -34.08
C GLY A 213 5.63 -9.56 -33.03
N ILE A 214 6.62 -8.72 -33.35
CA ILE A 214 7.12 -7.65 -32.47
C ILE A 214 6.03 -6.63 -32.16
N VAL A 215 5.33 -6.11 -33.18
CA VAL A 215 4.28 -5.10 -33.01
C VAL A 215 3.11 -5.63 -32.20
N VAL A 216 2.63 -6.83 -32.52
CA VAL A 216 1.53 -7.48 -31.77
C VAL A 216 1.94 -7.70 -30.32
N ARG A 217 3.14 -8.23 -30.07
CA ARG A 217 3.65 -8.41 -28.72
C ARG A 217 3.74 -7.09 -27.96
N GLN A 218 4.31 -6.05 -28.58
CA GLN A 218 4.46 -4.75 -27.95
C GLN A 218 3.09 -4.12 -27.65
N SER A 219 2.11 -4.29 -28.54
CA SER A 219 0.75 -3.81 -28.32
C SER A 219 0.11 -4.44 -27.09
N ILE A 220 0.30 -5.75 -26.88
CA ILE A 220 -0.22 -6.47 -25.70
C ILE A 220 0.46 -5.98 -24.42
N ILE A 221 1.79 -5.80 -24.45
CA ILE A 221 2.54 -5.31 -23.30
C ILE A 221 2.10 -3.89 -22.94
N ASN A 222 2.00 -3.00 -23.93
CA ASN A 222 1.59 -1.61 -23.73
C ASN A 222 0.16 -1.53 -23.19
N GLU A 223 -0.77 -2.33 -23.70
CA GLU A 223 -2.17 -2.34 -23.25
C GLU A 223 -2.26 -2.69 -21.75
N VAL A 224 -1.55 -3.73 -21.31
CA VAL A 224 -1.51 -4.14 -19.89
C VAL A 224 -0.82 -3.08 -19.03
N ALA A 225 0.30 -2.54 -19.49
CA ALA A 225 1.04 -1.50 -18.77
C ALA A 225 0.18 -0.25 -18.53
N VAL A 226 -0.56 0.20 -19.54
CA VAL A 226 -1.47 1.35 -19.43
C VAL A 226 -2.57 1.08 -18.41
N THR A 227 -3.21 -0.10 -18.47
CA THR A 227 -4.30 -0.43 -17.51
C THR A 227 -3.82 -0.49 -16.06
N VAL A 228 -2.61 -0.99 -15.83
CA VAL A 228 -2.02 -1.07 -14.48
C VAL A 228 -1.65 0.33 -13.99
N LEU A 229 -1.02 1.13 -14.85
CA LEU A 229 -0.62 2.51 -14.51
C LEU A 229 -1.83 3.37 -14.18
N LEU A 230 -2.92 3.26 -14.94
CA LEU A 230 -4.16 4.00 -14.68
C LEU A 230 -4.75 3.63 -13.30
N ALA A 231 -4.83 2.34 -12.98
CA ALA A 231 -5.32 1.91 -11.66
C ALA A 231 -4.46 2.46 -10.52
N GLN A 232 -3.13 2.48 -10.68
CA GLN A 232 -2.21 3.05 -9.69
C GLN A 232 -2.36 4.56 -9.54
N LEU A 233 -2.57 5.28 -10.65
CA LEU A 233 -2.78 6.74 -10.62
C LEU A 233 -4.10 7.11 -9.95
N GLU A 234 -5.16 6.34 -10.18
CA GLU A 234 -6.46 6.53 -9.51
C GLU A 234 -6.33 6.33 -8.01
N ASP A 235 -5.67 5.26 -7.57
CA ASP A 235 -5.45 4.99 -6.15
C ASP A 235 -4.57 6.07 -5.48
N ALA A 236 -3.53 6.55 -6.19
CA ALA A 236 -2.68 7.62 -5.70
C ALA A 236 -3.44 8.95 -5.57
N ARG A 237 -4.30 9.27 -6.54
CA ARG A 237 -5.14 10.49 -6.48
C ARG A 237 -6.14 10.43 -5.33
N GLU A 238 -6.77 9.29 -5.09
CA GLU A 238 -7.70 9.16 -3.96
C GLU A 238 -6.97 9.36 -2.63
N ALA A 239 -5.83 8.71 -2.45
CA ALA A 239 -5.00 8.92 -1.25
C ALA A 239 -4.57 10.39 -1.08
N GLU A 240 -4.21 11.08 -2.16
CA GLU A 240 -3.87 12.51 -2.13
C GLU A 240 -5.08 13.36 -1.75
N THR A 241 -6.27 13.10 -2.30
CA THR A 241 -7.49 13.84 -1.96
C THR A 241 -7.91 13.64 -0.51
N GLU A 242 -7.79 12.42 0.02
CA GLU A 242 -8.06 12.12 1.42
C GLU A 242 -7.05 12.81 2.34
N ALA A 243 -5.77 12.76 2.00
CA ALA A 243 -4.71 13.45 2.74
C ALA A 243 -4.91 14.97 2.73
N ALA A 244 -5.27 15.56 1.59
CA ALA A 244 -5.57 16.98 1.45
C ALA A 244 -6.81 17.37 2.27
N ALA A 245 -7.88 16.57 2.23
CA ALA A 245 -9.08 16.80 3.03
C ALA A 245 -8.79 16.72 4.54
N LEU A 246 -7.93 15.79 4.99
CA LEU A 246 -7.51 15.69 6.38
C LEU A 246 -6.64 16.88 6.80
N ALA A 247 -5.66 17.26 5.97
CA ALA A 247 -4.80 18.42 6.22
C ALA A 247 -5.64 19.70 6.35
N GLU A 248 -6.64 19.87 5.49
CA GLU A 248 -7.56 21.01 5.54
C GLU A 248 -8.41 21.01 6.81
N ARG A 249 -8.96 19.86 7.23
CA ARG A 249 -9.68 19.75 8.51
C ARG A 249 -8.79 20.12 9.69
N THR A 250 -7.53 19.68 9.70
CA THR A 250 -6.57 20.02 10.75
C THR A 250 -6.27 21.52 10.77
N ARG A 251 -6.08 22.13 9.59
CA ARG A 251 -5.88 23.58 9.43
C ARG A 251 -7.06 24.37 9.98
N ILE A 252 -8.29 24.05 9.55
CA ILE A 252 -9.52 24.70 10.04
C ILE A 252 -9.63 24.55 11.56
N ALA A 253 -9.36 23.36 12.11
CA ALA A 253 -9.42 23.14 13.55
C ALA A 253 -8.41 24.00 14.32
N GLN A 254 -7.22 24.24 13.77
CA GLN A 254 -6.21 25.09 14.37
C GLN A 254 -6.59 26.57 14.27
N ASP A 255 -7.05 27.05 13.12
CA ASP A 255 -7.53 28.42 12.94
C ASP A 255 -8.71 28.71 13.89
N LEU A 256 -9.66 27.77 14.01
CA LEU A 256 -10.76 27.85 14.98
C LEU A 256 -10.23 27.87 16.42
N HIS A 257 -9.25 27.04 16.77
CA HIS A 257 -8.66 27.05 18.11
C HIS A 257 -8.03 28.40 18.43
N ASP A 258 -7.28 28.97 17.51
CA ASP A 258 -6.58 30.23 17.72
C ASP A 258 -7.57 31.40 17.88
N VAL A 259 -8.60 31.47 17.02
CA VAL A 259 -9.65 32.50 17.11
C VAL A 259 -10.48 32.33 18.39
N LEU A 260 -10.94 31.12 18.71
CA LEU A 260 -11.77 30.85 19.89
C LEU A 260 -10.98 31.05 21.19
N ALA A 261 -9.73 30.57 21.25
CA ALA A 261 -8.87 30.76 22.41
C ALA A 261 -8.57 32.24 22.64
N HIS A 262 -8.26 33.00 21.59
CA HIS A 262 -7.95 34.42 21.70
C HIS A 262 -9.19 35.23 22.14
N THR A 263 -10.32 35.06 21.46
CA THR A 263 -11.55 35.83 21.73
C THR A 263 -12.15 35.51 23.09
N LEU A 264 -12.31 34.23 23.44
CA LEU A 264 -12.91 33.83 24.72
C LEU A 264 -11.99 34.13 25.91
N SER A 265 -10.66 33.97 25.76
CA SER A 265 -9.72 34.37 26.83
C SER A 265 -9.73 35.88 27.05
N GLY A 266 -9.78 36.67 25.96
CA GLY A 266 -9.92 38.12 26.05
C GLY A 266 -11.21 38.53 26.77
N LEU A 267 -12.33 37.90 26.42
CA LEU A 267 -13.63 38.15 27.05
C LEU A 267 -13.62 37.77 28.54
N ALA A 268 -12.99 36.64 28.89
CA ALA A 268 -12.85 36.20 30.29
C ALA A 268 -12.02 37.22 31.12
N VAL A 269 -10.94 37.76 30.55
CA VAL A 269 -10.13 38.81 31.21
C VAL A 269 -10.93 40.11 31.39
N GLN A 270 -11.68 40.54 30.36
CA GLN A 270 -12.53 41.73 30.47
C GLN A 270 -13.64 41.56 31.51
N LEU A 271 -14.27 40.38 31.57
CA LEU A 271 -15.28 40.07 32.60
C LEU A 271 -14.67 40.05 34.01
N GLN A 272 -13.44 39.54 34.19
CA GLN A 272 -12.74 39.63 35.47
C GLN A 272 -12.45 41.08 35.87
N ALA A 273 -12.02 41.92 34.93
CA ALA A 273 -11.81 43.34 35.17
C ALA A 273 -13.13 44.05 35.56
N ALA A 274 -14.21 43.78 34.84
CA ALA A 274 -15.55 44.30 35.14
C ALA A 274 -16.04 43.87 36.53
N ARG A 275 -15.84 42.60 36.91
CA ARG A 275 -16.16 42.12 38.27
C ARG A 275 -15.34 42.84 39.35
N ARG A 276 -14.06 43.10 39.12
CA ARG A 276 -13.21 43.85 40.08
C ARG A 276 -13.69 45.30 40.23
N MET A 277 -14.00 45.97 39.13
CA MET A 277 -14.55 47.33 39.15
C MET A 277 -15.90 47.38 39.87
N ALA A 278 -16.83 46.48 39.54
CA ALA A 278 -18.14 46.40 40.18
C ALA A 278 -18.05 46.13 41.70
N ARG A 279 -17.04 45.37 42.16
CA ARG A 279 -16.76 45.17 43.59
C ARG A 279 -16.19 46.43 44.24
N ARG A 280 -15.26 47.12 43.58
CA ARG A 280 -14.63 48.35 44.08
C ARG A 280 -15.64 49.49 44.23
N ASP A 281 -16.52 49.64 43.26
CA ASP A 281 -17.52 50.72 43.21
C ASP A 281 -18.80 50.40 43.99
N GLN A 282 -18.81 49.31 44.77
CA GLN A 282 -19.96 48.83 45.54
C GLN A 282 -21.26 48.69 44.71
N ALA A 283 -21.14 48.31 43.44
CA ALA A 283 -22.28 48.18 42.52
C ALA A 283 -23.36 47.21 43.04
N SER A 284 -24.60 47.40 42.58
CA SER A 284 -25.79 46.65 42.99
C SER A 284 -25.60 45.13 42.89
N GLY A 285 -26.26 44.38 43.78
CA GLY A 285 -26.24 42.91 43.78
C GLY A 285 -26.62 42.30 42.43
N ASP A 286 -27.62 42.88 41.75
CA ASP A 286 -28.08 42.42 40.43
C ASP A 286 -26.99 42.51 39.35
N LEU A 287 -26.21 43.59 39.30
CA LEU A 287 -25.12 43.75 38.33
C LEU A 287 -24.00 42.72 38.58
N ARG A 288 -23.67 42.45 39.85
CA ARG A 288 -22.69 41.41 40.19
C ARG A 288 -23.18 40.02 39.77
N GLY A 289 -24.45 39.70 40.03
CA GLY A 289 -25.07 38.44 39.60
C GLY A 289 -25.14 38.28 38.07
N LEU A 290 -25.29 39.38 37.33
CA LEU A 290 -25.25 39.39 35.86
C LEU A 290 -23.83 39.11 35.32
N LEU A 291 -22.81 39.74 35.90
CA LEU A 291 -21.39 39.47 35.58
C LEU A 291 -20.96 38.05 35.96
N ASP A 292 -21.53 37.50 37.04
CA ASP A 292 -21.30 36.11 37.45
C ASP A 292 -21.85 35.13 36.41
N ARG A 293 -23.12 35.28 36.02
CA ARG A 293 -23.75 34.50 34.94
C ARG A 293 -23.02 34.63 33.61
N ALA A 294 -22.61 35.84 33.23
CA ALA A 294 -21.87 36.08 31.98
C ALA A 294 -20.52 35.32 31.95
N GLY A 295 -19.82 35.22 33.09
CA GLY A 295 -18.57 34.45 33.13
C GLY A 295 -18.78 32.95 33.14
N GLU A 296 -19.86 32.43 33.72
CA GLU A 296 -20.22 31.01 33.59
C GLU A 296 -20.56 30.65 32.13
N LEU A 297 -21.32 31.51 31.43
CA LEU A 297 -21.59 31.34 29.99
C LEU A 297 -20.30 31.31 29.15
N VAL A 298 -19.30 32.14 29.46
CA VAL A 298 -18.01 32.11 28.78
C VAL A 298 -17.26 30.80 29.06
N LYS A 299 -17.29 30.30 30.30
CA LYS A 299 -16.66 29.01 30.63
C LYS A 299 -17.31 27.86 29.87
N GLU A 300 -18.64 27.81 29.84
CA GLU A 300 -19.39 26.82 29.06
C GLU A 300 -19.05 26.94 27.56
N GLY A 301 -19.06 28.15 27.01
CA GLY A 301 -18.70 28.41 25.62
C GLY A 301 -17.28 27.96 25.26
N VAL A 302 -16.30 28.14 26.17
CA VAL A 302 -14.93 27.60 25.98
C VAL A 302 -14.91 26.08 25.98
N ALA A 303 -15.68 25.45 26.87
CA ALA A 303 -15.77 23.99 26.91
C ALA A 303 -16.42 23.43 25.63
N ASP A 304 -17.50 24.06 25.16
CA ASP A 304 -18.18 23.68 23.91
C ASP A 304 -17.31 23.88 22.68
N ALA A 305 -16.63 25.01 22.58
CA ALA A 305 -15.65 25.29 21.52
C ALA A 305 -14.56 24.20 21.45
N ARG A 306 -13.99 23.82 22.59
CA ARG A 306 -12.97 22.75 22.66
C ARG A 306 -13.53 21.40 22.25
N ARG A 307 -14.77 21.06 22.66
CA ARG A 307 -15.45 19.84 22.23
C ARG A 307 -15.64 19.80 20.72
N ALA A 308 -16.11 20.89 20.12
CA ALA A 308 -16.32 20.99 18.66
C ALA A 308 -15.01 20.85 17.86
N VAL A 309 -13.93 21.52 18.29
CA VAL A 309 -12.61 21.43 17.64
C VAL A 309 -12.03 20.02 17.73
N ARG A 310 -12.16 19.34 18.89
CA ARG A 310 -11.72 17.96 19.06
C ARG A 310 -12.49 16.99 18.17
N ALA A 311 -13.82 17.15 18.08
CA ALA A 311 -14.66 16.38 17.19
C ALA A 311 -14.26 16.56 15.72
N LEU A 312 -13.93 17.79 15.31
CA LEU A 312 -13.48 18.09 13.95
C LEU A 312 -12.13 17.43 13.60
N ARG A 313 -11.22 17.29 14.57
CA ARG A 313 -9.94 16.59 14.40
C ARG A 313 -10.05 15.07 14.44
N GLY A 314 -11.21 14.52 14.78
CA GLY A 314 -11.37 13.07 14.99
C GLY A 314 -10.52 12.54 16.15
N GLU A 315 -10.06 13.42 17.06
CA GLU A 315 -9.31 13.03 18.26
C GLU A 315 -10.27 12.25 19.17
N ARG A 316 -10.12 10.92 19.24
CA ARG A 316 -10.77 10.11 20.28
C ARG A 316 -10.30 10.63 21.64
N VAL A 317 -11.25 10.94 22.51
CA VAL A 317 -11.01 11.35 23.90
C VAL A 317 -9.98 10.39 24.53
N PRO A 318 -8.91 10.88 25.19
CA PRO A 318 -7.88 10.00 25.76
C PRO A 318 -8.53 8.98 26.69
N SER A 319 -8.48 7.69 26.31
CA SER A 319 -8.98 6.61 27.15
C SER A 319 -7.94 6.25 28.21
N LEU A 320 -8.41 5.76 29.36
CA LEU A 320 -7.56 5.27 30.43
C LEU A 320 -6.64 4.12 29.97
N GLU A 321 -6.99 3.44 28.88
CA GLU A 321 -6.18 2.38 28.27
C GLU A 321 -4.83 2.88 27.75
N ARG A 322 -4.68 4.20 27.50
CA ARG A 322 -3.43 4.82 27.06
C ARG A 322 -2.52 5.24 28.23
N LEU A 323 -2.89 4.94 29.48
CA LEU A 323 -2.03 5.22 30.65
C LEU A 323 -0.60 4.65 30.50
N PRO A 324 -0.40 3.41 30.00
CA PRO A 324 0.93 2.86 29.81
C PRO A 324 1.79 3.71 28.87
N GLU A 325 1.22 4.19 27.76
CA GLU A 325 1.90 5.09 26.81
C GLU A 325 2.22 6.47 27.41
N LEU A 326 1.39 6.94 28.34
CA LEU A 326 1.64 8.19 29.06
C LEU A 326 2.81 8.02 30.03
N VAL A 327 2.77 6.98 30.87
CA VAL A 327 3.82 6.69 31.87
C VAL A 327 5.16 6.47 31.19
N GLU A 328 5.18 5.70 30.09
CA GLU A 328 6.41 5.44 29.34
C GLU A 328 7.03 6.71 28.76
N ARG A 329 6.22 7.67 28.29
CA ARG A 329 6.73 8.97 27.83
C ARG A 329 7.38 9.77 28.95
N TYR A 330 6.80 9.79 30.15
CA TYR A 330 7.44 10.47 31.29
C TYR A 330 8.74 9.78 31.72
N ARG A 331 8.78 8.45 31.60
CA ARG A 331 9.98 7.65 31.91
C ARG A 331 11.13 7.91 30.93
N VAL A 332 10.84 7.94 29.63
CA VAL A 332 11.85 8.05 28.57
C VAL A 332 12.20 9.50 28.26
N ASP A 333 11.20 10.36 28.04
CA ASP A 333 11.43 11.72 27.54
C ASP A 333 11.79 12.72 28.65
N LEU A 334 11.29 12.46 29.87
CA LEU A 334 11.48 13.34 31.03
C LEU A 334 12.37 12.71 32.11
N GLU A 335 12.92 11.52 31.84
CA GLU A 335 13.81 10.76 32.73
C GLU A 335 13.27 10.59 34.16
N LEU A 336 11.94 10.55 34.32
CA LEU A 336 11.30 10.33 35.61
C LEU A 336 11.30 8.83 35.95
N ASP A 337 11.78 8.45 37.13
CA ASP A 337 11.66 7.08 37.63
C ASP A 337 10.21 6.81 38.04
N VAL A 338 9.39 6.37 37.06
CA VAL A 338 7.96 6.15 37.23
C VAL A 338 7.57 4.72 36.90
N THR A 339 6.75 4.11 37.76
CA THR A 339 6.18 2.77 37.56
C THR A 339 4.66 2.81 37.49
N LEU A 340 4.07 1.89 36.71
CA LEU A 340 2.63 1.71 36.59
C LEU A 340 2.23 0.33 37.09
N SER A 341 1.26 0.28 38.01
CA SER A 341 0.62 -0.95 38.49
C SER A 341 -0.88 -0.90 38.25
N VAL A 342 -1.44 -1.94 37.63
CA VAL A 342 -2.88 -2.09 37.39
C VAL A 342 -3.37 -3.33 38.11
N ILE A 343 -4.35 -3.17 39.01
CA ILE A 343 -4.82 -4.21 39.93
C ILE A 343 -6.32 -4.43 39.74
N GLY A 344 -6.72 -5.69 39.64
CA GLY A 344 -8.12 -6.11 39.47
C GLY A 344 -8.51 -6.34 38.00
N PRO A 345 -9.69 -6.94 37.77
CA PRO A 345 -10.19 -7.17 36.42
C PRO A 345 -10.54 -5.84 35.76
N HIS A 346 -10.09 -5.68 34.50
CA HIS A 346 -10.36 -4.49 33.71
C HIS A 346 -11.87 -4.18 33.67
N ARG A 347 -12.20 -2.89 33.83
CA ARG A 347 -13.56 -2.37 33.73
C ARG A 347 -13.61 -1.26 32.70
N GLU A 348 -14.56 -1.36 31.79
CA GLU A 348 -14.86 -0.30 30.84
C GLU A 348 -15.51 0.88 31.59
N LEU A 349 -14.88 2.05 31.51
CA LEU A 349 -15.34 3.27 32.17
C LEU A 349 -16.03 4.17 31.16
N ARG A 350 -16.94 5.02 31.66
CA ARG A 350 -17.54 6.06 30.84
C ARG A 350 -16.44 6.99 30.28
N PRO A 351 -16.55 7.49 29.03
CA PRO A 351 -15.49 8.28 28.39
C PRO A 351 -15.05 9.52 29.18
N ASP A 352 -15.98 10.19 29.85
CA ASP A 352 -15.73 11.35 30.70
C ASP A 352 -14.94 10.99 31.97
N VAL A 353 -15.22 9.84 32.58
CA VAL A 353 -14.45 9.29 33.71
C VAL A 353 -13.03 8.93 33.28
N GLY A 354 -12.89 8.23 32.15
CA GLY A 354 -11.60 7.87 31.59
C GLY A 354 -10.72 9.09 31.30
N GLU A 355 -11.30 10.14 30.72
CA GLU A 355 -10.59 11.40 30.48
C GLU A 355 -10.17 12.10 31.78
N ALA A 356 -11.09 12.19 32.76
CA ALA A 356 -10.82 12.86 34.02
C ALA A 356 -9.63 12.22 34.76
N LEU A 357 -9.62 10.88 34.83
CA LEU A 357 -8.54 10.11 35.44
C LEU A 357 -7.23 10.23 34.64
N TYR A 358 -7.27 10.09 33.30
CA TYR A 358 -6.08 10.22 32.45
C TYR A 358 -5.42 11.61 32.61
N ARG A 359 -6.22 12.68 32.58
CA ARG A 359 -5.75 14.06 32.77
C ARG A 359 -5.29 14.31 34.20
N GLY A 360 -5.90 13.66 35.18
CA GLY A 360 -5.44 13.67 36.57
C GLY A 360 -4.04 13.10 36.72
N VAL A 361 -3.77 11.95 36.11
CA VAL A 361 -2.41 11.35 36.08
C VAL A 361 -1.42 12.28 35.39
N GLN A 362 -1.78 12.81 34.23
CA GLN A 362 -0.90 13.68 33.46
C GLN A 362 -0.48 14.92 34.27
N GLU A 363 -1.43 15.57 34.92
CA GLU A 363 -1.16 16.74 35.76
C GLU A 363 -0.37 16.37 37.01
N ALA A 364 -0.68 15.24 37.66
CA ALA A 364 0.06 14.74 38.83
C ALA A 364 1.52 14.43 38.48
N LEU A 365 1.80 13.71 37.40
CA LEU A 365 3.17 13.42 36.95
C LEU A 365 3.91 14.71 36.52
N THR A 366 3.21 15.66 35.90
CA THR A 366 3.80 16.97 35.58
C THR A 366 4.19 17.73 36.85
N ASN A 367 3.37 17.66 37.90
CA ASN A 367 3.70 18.22 39.20
C ASN A 367 4.90 17.52 39.83
N THR A 368 5.01 16.19 39.73
CA THR A 368 6.20 15.45 40.17
C THR A 368 7.45 15.92 39.43
N VAL A 369 7.43 16.02 38.10
CA VAL A 369 8.58 16.55 37.32
C VAL A 369 8.93 17.99 37.69
N ARG A 370 7.93 18.81 38.03
CA ARG A 370 8.14 20.23 38.32
C ARG A 370 8.67 20.46 39.73
N TYR A 371 8.15 19.72 40.71
CA TYR A 371 8.36 19.98 42.12
C TYR A 371 9.18 18.88 42.80
N ALA A 372 9.34 17.70 42.23
CA ALA A 372 9.89 16.49 42.86
C ALA A 372 10.79 15.68 41.90
N ARG A 373 11.73 16.34 41.19
CA ARG A 373 12.57 15.68 40.16
C ARG A 373 13.36 14.47 40.64
N ASP A 374 13.79 14.45 41.90
CA ASP A 374 14.59 13.36 42.48
C ASP A 374 13.73 12.27 43.14
N ALA A 375 12.41 12.33 42.98
CA ALA A 375 11.46 11.39 43.57
C ALA A 375 11.12 10.25 42.61
N GLN A 376 10.93 9.05 43.17
CA GLN A 376 10.33 7.92 42.47
C GLN A 376 8.81 8.07 42.48
N ALA A 377 8.19 8.00 41.30
CA ALA A 377 6.76 8.08 41.12
C ALA A 377 6.15 6.69 40.94
N THR A 378 5.01 6.44 41.59
CA THR A 378 4.24 5.22 41.41
C THR A 378 2.81 5.59 41.03
N VAL A 379 2.35 5.09 39.89
CA VAL A 379 0.97 5.21 39.43
C VAL A 379 0.27 3.88 39.65
N THR A 380 -0.72 3.86 40.52
CA THR A 380 -1.51 2.65 40.83
C THR A 380 -2.97 2.85 40.43
N LEU A 381 -3.47 2.00 39.54
CA LEU A 381 -4.88 1.93 39.16
C LEU A 381 -5.49 0.65 39.71
N VAL A 382 -6.51 0.78 40.55
CA VAL A 382 -7.22 -0.34 41.18
C VAL A 382 -8.68 -0.32 40.75
N TYR A 383 -9.13 -1.43 40.16
CA TYR A 383 -10.54 -1.68 39.87
C TYR A 383 -11.18 -2.44 41.04
N GLU A 384 -11.72 -1.71 42.01
CA GLU A 384 -12.43 -2.29 43.15
C GLU A 384 -13.90 -2.59 42.80
N PRO A 385 -14.61 -3.48 43.50
CA PRO A 385 -16.01 -3.79 43.21
C PRO A 385 -16.93 -2.56 43.21
N ARG A 386 -16.66 -1.56 44.08
CA ARG A 386 -17.52 -0.39 44.28
C ARG A 386 -16.92 0.95 43.83
N ALA A 387 -15.66 0.95 43.40
CA ALA A 387 -15.00 2.16 42.94
C ALA A 387 -13.83 1.85 42.00
N THR A 388 -13.46 2.81 41.17
CA THR A 388 -12.15 2.83 40.50
C THR A 388 -11.28 3.84 41.21
N VAL A 389 -10.16 3.38 41.75
CA VAL A 389 -9.22 4.20 42.51
C VAL A 389 -7.95 4.34 41.69
N LEU A 390 -7.53 5.58 41.45
CA LEU A 390 -6.25 5.88 40.82
C LEU A 390 -5.41 6.74 41.76
N THR A 391 -4.21 6.27 42.08
CA THR A 391 -3.27 6.95 42.99
C THR A 391 -1.97 7.24 42.26
N VAL A 392 -1.49 8.47 42.37
CA VAL A 392 -0.15 8.88 41.95
C VAL A 392 0.60 9.32 43.20
N GLU A 393 1.65 8.59 43.54
CA GLU A 393 2.48 8.87 44.71
C GLU A 393 3.91 9.15 44.27
N ASP A 394 4.52 10.24 44.73
CA ASP A 394 5.96 10.44 44.64
C ASP A 394 6.62 10.28 46.00
N ARG A 395 7.79 9.61 46.02
CA ARG A 395 8.60 9.38 47.23
C ARG A 395 10.04 9.80 46.99
N ARG A 396 10.62 10.54 47.94
CA ARG A 396 12.06 10.89 47.87
C ARG A 396 12.94 9.69 48.16
N THR A 397 14.08 9.63 47.50
CA THR A 397 15.08 8.56 47.63
C THR A 397 16.24 8.92 48.57
N GLY A 398 16.24 10.11 49.21
CA GLY A 398 17.31 10.58 50.09
C GLY A 398 16.84 11.34 51.34
N PRO A 399 17.70 11.51 52.37
CA PRO A 399 17.36 12.15 53.63
C PRO A 399 17.12 13.66 53.47
N GLY A 400 15.98 14.15 53.94
CA GLY A 400 15.64 15.57 53.96
C GLY A 400 14.34 15.84 54.72
N PRO A 401 14.12 17.06 55.24
CA PRO A 401 12.93 17.37 56.04
C PRO A 401 11.64 17.10 55.25
N ALA A 402 10.59 16.66 55.94
CA ALA A 402 9.24 16.49 55.38
C ALA A 402 8.82 17.77 54.62
N ARG A 403 8.26 17.63 53.42
CA ARG A 403 7.80 18.80 52.67
C ARG A 403 6.66 19.46 53.42
N SER A 404 6.95 20.59 54.04
CA SER A 404 5.95 21.52 54.55
C SER A 404 4.96 21.86 53.42
N ALA A 405 3.66 21.92 53.75
CA ALA A 405 2.54 22.20 52.85
C ALA A 405 2.55 23.58 52.16
N LEU A 406 3.68 24.27 52.17
CA LEU A 406 3.89 25.61 51.64
C LEU A 406 4.85 25.56 50.44
N VAL A 407 4.40 24.96 49.34
CA VAL A 407 5.00 25.23 48.02
C VAL A 407 4.12 26.28 47.37
N GLU A 408 4.65 27.48 47.17
CA GLU A 408 4.03 28.58 46.42
C GLU A 408 3.83 28.18 44.95
N GLY A 409 2.75 27.44 44.69
CA GLY A 409 2.15 27.26 43.38
C GLY A 409 0.75 27.86 43.39
N SER A 410 0.27 28.34 42.25
CA SER A 410 -1.03 29.03 42.11
C SER A 410 -2.27 28.20 42.50
N GLY A 411 -2.12 26.95 42.96
CA GLY A 411 -3.21 26.03 43.29
C GLY A 411 -4.08 25.58 42.09
N LEU A 412 -3.91 26.22 40.93
CA LEU A 412 -4.75 26.07 39.75
C LEU A 412 -4.76 24.64 39.19
N GLY A 413 -3.63 23.93 39.23
CA GLY A 413 -3.54 22.54 38.77
C GLY A 413 -4.37 21.58 39.63
N LEU A 414 -4.28 21.71 40.95
CA LEU A 414 -5.05 20.91 41.91
C LEU A 414 -6.54 21.25 41.89
N THR A 415 -6.88 22.53 41.77
CA THR A 415 -8.27 22.98 41.60
C THR A 415 -8.87 22.40 40.32
N GLY A 416 -8.15 22.51 39.18
CA GLY A 416 -8.62 21.96 37.92
C GLY A 416 -8.75 20.43 37.91
N MET A 417 -7.85 19.71 38.59
CA MET A 417 -8.01 18.26 38.77
C MET A 417 -9.25 17.94 39.61
N ARG A 418 -9.47 18.66 40.71
CA ARG A 418 -10.63 18.45 41.59
C ARG A 418 -11.94 18.73 40.85
N GLU A 419 -12.04 19.84 40.12
CA GLU A 419 -13.22 20.17 39.32
C GLU A 419 -13.54 19.08 38.28
N ARG A 420 -12.53 18.54 37.59
CA ARG A 420 -12.72 17.46 36.61
C ARG A 420 -13.18 16.16 37.24
N VAL A 421 -12.53 15.74 38.33
CA VAL A 421 -12.85 14.47 39.03
C VAL A 421 -14.24 14.56 39.67
N THR A 422 -14.58 15.68 40.31
CA THR A 422 -15.92 15.90 40.86
C THR A 422 -16.98 16.04 39.76
N GLY A 423 -16.65 16.66 38.63
CA GLY A 423 -17.52 16.70 37.45
C GLY A 423 -17.82 15.32 36.85
N ALA A 424 -16.92 14.35 37.04
CA ALA A 424 -17.11 12.95 36.66
C ALA A 424 -17.79 12.10 37.76
N GLY A 425 -18.22 12.70 38.87
CA GLY A 425 -18.89 12.03 39.99
C GLY A 425 -17.95 11.44 41.05
N GLY A 426 -16.66 11.78 41.02
CA GLY A 426 -15.65 11.28 41.95
C GLY A 426 -15.18 12.27 43.01
N THR A 427 -14.20 11.82 43.78
CA THR A 427 -13.49 12.61 44.80
C THR A 427 -11.99 12.63 44.53
N LEU A 428 -11.34 13.74 44.87
CA LEU A 428 -9.89 13.89 44.76
C LEU A 428 -9.32 14.35 46.09
N HIS A 429 -8.38 13.56 46.60
CA HIS A 429 -7.55 13.87 47.75
C HIS A 429 -6.12 14.09 47.28
N ALA A 430 -5.50 15.18 47.74
CA ALA A 430 -4.11 15.47 47.43
C ALA A 430 -3.44 16.07 48.67
N GLY A 431 -2.30 15.53 49.05
CA GLY A 431 -1.61 15.97 50.27
C GLY A 431 -0.22 15.36 50.44
N PRO A 432 0.56 15.89 51.39
CA PRO A 432 1.88 15.35 51.71
C PRO A 432 1.76 13.99 52.40
N THR A 433 2.66 13.07 52.08
CA THR A 433 2.89 11.82 52.80
C THR A 433 4.14 11.93 53.68
N ALA A 434 4.49 10.88 54.43
CA ALA A 434 5.69 10.87 55.27
C ALA A 434 6.97 11.18 54.45
N ASP A 435 7.06 10.61 53.25
CA ASP A 435 8.26 10.66 52.42
C ASP A 435 8.08 11.39 51.07
N GLY A 436 6.89 11.93 50.79
CA GLY A 436 6.63 12.68 49.56
C GLY A 436 5.21 13.25 49.44
N TRP A 437 4.52 12.99 48.34
CA TRP A 437 3.20 13.55 48.04
C TRP A 437 2.30 12.53 47.34
N GLU A 438 1.02 12.52 47.69
CA GLU A 438 0.01 11.64 47.10
C GLU A 438 -1.11 12.46 46.44
N VAL A 439 -1.54 12.02 45.26
CA VAL A 439 -2.79 12.40 44.63
C VAL A 439 -3.63 11.14 44.42
N ARG A 440 -4.73 11.04 45.17
CA ARG A 440 -5.69 9.93 45.09
C ARG A 440 -7.00 10.42 44.50
N MET A 441 -7.42 9.75 43.42
CA MET A 441 -8.69 9.98 42.72
C MET A 441 -9.55 8.75 42.85
N GLU A 442 -10.81 8.93 43.26
CA GLU A 442 -11.75 7.84 43.47
C GLU A 442 -13.05 8.14 42.72
N ILE A 443 -13.49 7.19 41.90
CA ILE A 443 -14.73 7.28 41.14
C ILE A 443 -15.62 6.10 41.56
N PRO A 444 -16.81 6.34 42.15
CA PRO A 444 -17.78 5.28 42.43
C PRO A 444 -18.16 4.49 41.18
N ALA A 445 -18.36 3.19 41.35
CA ALA A 445 -18.67 2.23 40.27
C ALA A 445 -20.00 2.49 39.55
#